data_AF-A0AAD0PW91-F1
#
_entry.id   AF-A0AAD0PW91-F1
#
_cell.length_a   1.000
_cell.length_b   1.000
_cell.length_c   1.000
_cell.angle_alpha   90.00
_cell.angle_beta   90.00
_cell.angle_gamma   90.00
#
_symmetry.space_group_name_H-M   'P 1'
#
loop_
_entity.id
_entity.type
_entity.pdbx_description
1 polymer ?
#
loop_
_entity_poly.entity_id
_entity_poly.type
_entity_poly.pdbx_seq_one_letter_code
_entity_poly.pdbx_strand_id
1 'polypeptide(L)'
;MSADKSTAENYRPIANAFIAANSQRLAQDLLYWRRKTQLKEDALFHELANICLPAATADDHYQIAENLLLSFIIRQAAGETSIGQEAQ
;
A
#
# COMPACT_ATOMS: atom_id res chain seq x y z
N MET A 1 20.73 3.07 21.59
CA MET A 1 19.41 3.65 21.27
C MET A 1 18.80 2.76 20.19
N SER A 2 17.86 1.89 20.54
CA SER A 2 17.36 0.81 19.65
C SER A 2 15.84 0.85 19.46
N ALA A 3 15.21 2.02 19.55
CA ALA A 3 13.75 2.16 19.61
C ALA A 3 13.06 2.42 18.25
N ASP A 4 13.78 2.53 17.14
CA ASP A 4 13.20 3.06 15.89
C ASP A 4 12.90 2.03 14.78
N LYS A 5 13.14 0.73 14.99
CA LYS A 5 12.83 -0.29 13.95
C LYS A 5 11.39 -0.82 14.00
N SER A 6 10.79 -0.93 15.18
CA SER A 6 9.52 -1.66 15.34
C SER A 6 8.29 -0.95 14.73
N THR A 7 8.32 0.37 14.57
CA THR A 7 7.22 1.13 13.94
C THR A 7 7.25 1.01 12.42
N ALA A 8 8.46 1.03 11.83
CA ALA A 8 8.69 0.78 10.41
C ALA A 8 8.54 -0.70 10.02
N GLU A 9 8.51 -1.63 10.98
CA GLU A 9 8.27 -3.05 10.69
C GLU A 9 6.78 -3.40 10.58
N ASN A 10 5.88 -2.59 11.16
CA ASN A 10 4.45 -2.91 11.26
C ASN A 10 3.54 -2.27 10.18
N TYR A 11 4.06 -1.41 9.30
CA TYR A 11 3.22 -0.81 8.24
C TYR A 11 2.75 -1.81 7.19
N ARG A 12 3.59 -2.81 6.84
CA ARG A 12 3.30 -3.79 5.78
C ARG A 12 2.02 -4.59 6.01
N PRO A 13 1.80 -5.25 7.17
CA PRO A 13 0.56 -5.98 7.41
C PRO A 13 -0.68 -5.07 7.38
N ILE A 14 -0.57 -3.85 7.91
CA ILE A 14 -1.65 -2.86 7.91
C ILE A 14 -1.97 -2.40 6.48
N ALA A 15 -0.95 -2.05 5.69
CA ALA A 15 -1.08 -1.65 4.30
C ALA A 15 -1.67 -2.78 3.44
N ASN A 16 -1.21 -4.01 3.62
CA ASN A 16 -1.75 -5.16 2.90
C ASN A 16 -3.22 -5.43 3.23
N ALA A 17 -3.62 -5.33 4.50
CA ALA A 17 -5.01 -5.48 4.91
C ALA A 17 -5.89 -4.36 4.31
N PHE A 18 -5.38 -3.11 4.34
CA PHE A 18 -6.07 -1.96 3.74
C PHE A 18 -6.21 -2.10 2.22
N ILE A 19 -5.15 -2.56 1.53
CA ILE A 19 -5.17 -2.84 0.09
C ILE A 19 -6.17 -3.95 -0.22
N ALA A 20 -6.18 -5.05 0.53
CA ALA A 20 -7.11 -6.15 0.31
C ALA A 20 -8.58 -5.68 0.41
N ALA A 21 -8.89 -4.84 1.40
CA ALA A 21 -10.23 -4.28 1.59
C ALA A 21 -10.64 -3.26 0.50
N ASN A 22 -9.68 -2.52 -0.07
CA ASN A 22 -9.96 -1.36 -0.92
C ASN A 22 -9.36 -1.44 -2.33
N SER A 23 -8.88 -2.62 -2.76
CA SER A 23 -8.05 -2.81 -3.96
C SER A 23 -8.62 -2.18 -5.24
N GLN A 24 -9.93 -2.32 -5.49
CA GLN A 24 -10.58 -1.73 -6.67
C GLN A 24 -10.55 -0.21 -6.65
N ARG A 25 -10.87 0.42 -5.50
CA ARG A 25 -10.88 1.88 -5.36
C ARG A 25 -9.46 2.44 -5.42
N LEU A 26 -8.50 1.77 -4.78
CA LEU A 26 -7.09 2.13 -4.83
C LEU A 26 -6.52 2.08 -6.26
N ALA A 27 -6.89 1.06 -7.04
CA ALA A 27 -6.50 0.96 -8.44
C ALA A 27 -7.10 2.11 -9.28
N GLN A 28 -8.36 2.48 -9.04
CA GLN A 28 -8.99 3.62 -9.71
C GLN A 28 -8.31 4.94 -9.36
N ASP A 29 -8.01 5.17 -8.08
CA ASP A 29 -7.33 6.36 -7.59
C ASP A 29 -5.93 6.47 -8.21
N LEU A 30 -5.17 5.35 -8.26
CA LEU A 30 -3.85 5.30 -8.89
C LEU A 30 -3.92 5.59 -10.41
N LEU A 31 -4.87 4.99 -11.12
CA LEU A 31 -5.07 5.23 -12.55
C LEU A 31 -5.46 6.68 -12.84
N TYR A 32 -6.31 7.26 -11.99
CA TYR A 32 -6.68 8.67 -12.09
C TYR A 32 -5.44 9.56 -11.89
N TRP A 33 -4.66 9.31 -10.84
CA TRP A 33 -3.44 10.07 -10.54
C TRP A 33 -2.43 10.00 -11.69
N ARG A 34 -2.18 8.80 -12.24
CA ARG A 34 -1.29 8.62 -13.41
C ARG A 34 -1.76 9.38 -14.65
N ARG A 35 -3.07 9.57 -14.84
CA ARG A 35 -3.65 10.27 -16.00
C ARG A 35 -3.75 11.78 -15.82
N LYS A 36 -4.00 12.25 -14.60
CA LYS A 36 -4.29 13.66 -14.29
C LYS A 36 -3.16 14.37 -13.58
N THR A 37 -2.08 13.64 -13.24
CA THR A 37 -0.95 14.10 -12.42
C THR A 37 -1.37 14.70 -11.07
N GLN A 38 -2.63 14.46 -10.67
CA GLN A 38 -3.24 14.96 -9.45
C GLN A 38 -4.09 13.84 -8.87
N LEU A 39 -3.93 13.61 -7.57
CA LEU A 39 -4.78 12.71 -6.79
C LEU A 39 -5.93 13.55 -6.20
N LYS A 40 -7.14 12.98 -6.14
CA LYS A 40 -8.27 13.68 -5.51
C LYS A 40 -8.05 13.73 -4.01
N GLU A 41 -8.48 14.82 -3.37
CA GLU A 41 -8.35 15.00 -1.92
C GLU A 41 -9.06 13.89 -1.12
N ASP A 42 -10.12 13.30 -1.68
CA ASP A 42 -10.90 12.20 -1.09
C ASP A 42 -10.42 10.80 -1.50
N ALA A 43 -9.25 10.69 -2.14
CA ALA A 43 -8.71 9.40 -2.59
C ALA A 43 -8.20 8.57 -1.41
N LEU A 44 -8.60 7.29 -1.37
CA LEU A 44 -8.10 6.33 -0.37
C LEU A 44 -6.60 6.06 -0.53
N PHE A 45 -6.04 6.41 -1.69
CA PHE A 45 -4.61 6.31 -1.94
C PHE A 45 -3.81 7.24 -1.01
N HIS A 46 -4.37 8.36 -0.55
CA HIS A 46 -3.75 9.19 0.50
C HIS A 46 -3.64 8.44 1.83
N GLU A 47 -4.67 7.69 2.21
CA GLU A 47 -4.65 6.88 3.44
C GLU A 47 -3.63 5.74 3.34
N LEU A 48 -3.54 5.07 2.18
CA LEU A 48 -2.52 4.06 1.96
C LEU A 48 -1.09 4.64 2.04
N ALA A 49 -0.86 5.82 1.47
CA ALA A 49 0.41 6.52 1.57
C ALA A 49 0.72 6.90 3.03
N ASN A 50 -0.28 7.35 3.79
CA ASN A 50 -0.13 7.67 5.21
C ASN A 50 0.25 6.45 6.05
N ILE A 51 -0.33 5.27 5.76
CA ILE A 51 0.07 4.01 6.41
C ILE A 51 1.55 3.72 6.15
N CYS A 52 2.09 4.12 4.99
CA CYS A 52 3.48 3.91 4.61
C CYS A 52 4.45 4.98 5.13
N LEU A 53 3.97 6.08 5.72
CA LEU A 53 4.81 7.16 6.28
C LEU A 53 5.92 6.67 7.23
N PRO A 54 5.68 5.72 8.16
CA PRO A 54 6.73 5.25 9.07
C PRO A 54 7.90 4.56 8.37
N ALA A 55 7.73 4.13 7.11
CA ALA A 55 8.76 3.49 6.31
C ALA A 55 9.41 4.43 5.30
N ALA A 56 8.91 5.67 5.17
CA ALA A 56 9.43 6.65 4.24
C ALA A 56 10.70 7.31 4.79
N THR A 57 11.64 7.58 3.90
CA THR A 57 12.94 8.20 4.21
C THR A 57 13.09 9.57 3.57
N ALA A 58 12.37 9.84 2.49
CA ALA A 58 12.46 11.09 1.73
C ALA A 58 11.14 11.39 1.00
N ASP A 59 10.03 11.47 1.74
CA ASP A 59 8.67 11.69 1.20
C ASP A 59 8.23 10.64 0.15
N ASP A 60 8.88 9.48 0.15
CA ASP A 60 8.66 8.36 -0.77
C ASP A 60 7.46 7.48 -0.36
N HIS A 61 6.69 7.87 0.65
CA HIS A 61 5.52 7.13 1.15
C HIS A 61 4.46 6.84 0.07
N TYR A 62 4.24 7.77 -0.87
CA TYR A 62 3.37 7.51 -2.02
C TYR A 62 3.95 6.48 -2.99
N GLN A 63 5.26 6.48 -3.19
CA GLN A 63 5.94 5.51 -4.05
C GLN A 63 5.94 4.11 -3.39
N ILE A 64 6.14 4.04 -2.08
CA ILE A 64 6.02 2.82 -1.29
C ILE A 64 4.60 2.24 -1.40
N ALA A 65 3.57 3.08 -1.20
CA ALA A 65 2.17 2.71 -1.36
C ALA A 65 1.86 2.17 -2.76
N GLU A 66 2.34 2.85 -3.81
CA GLU A 66 2.18 2.40 -5.19
C GLU A 66 2.79 1.02 -5.41
N ASN A 67 4.04 0.82 -4.95
CA ASN A 67 4.73 -0.46 -5.10
C ASN A 67 4.01 -1.61 -4.38
N LEU A 68 3.44 -1.35 -3.20
CA LEU A 68 2.65 -2.33 -2.47
C LEU A 68 1.35 -2.68 -3.21
N LEU A 69 0.61 -1.68 -3.69
CA LEU A 69 -0.62 -1.89 -4.44
C LEU A 69 -0.35 -2.66 -5.75
N LEU A 70 0.66 -2.27 -6.51
CA LEU A 70 1.04 -2.95 -7.76
C LEU A 70 1.47 -4.39 -7.47
N SER A 71 2.28 -4.62 -6.44
CA SER A 71 2.68 -5.96 -6.03
C SER A 71 1.48 -6.83 -5.64
N PHE A 72 0.48 -6.25 -4.96
CA PHE A 72 -0.76 -6.95 -4.61
C PHE A 72 -1.56 -7.32 -5.86
N ILE A 73 -1.77 -6.38 -6.78
CA ILE A 73 -2.52 -6.61 -8.02
C ILE A 73 -1.83 -7.67 -8.89
N ILE A 74 -0.50 -7.60 -9.03
CA ILE A 74 0.27 -8.58 -9.82
C ILE A 74 0.13 -9.98 -9.21
N ARG A 75 0.26 -10.12 -7.88
CA ARG A 75 0.08 -11.42 -7.20
C ARG A 75 -1.34 -11.95 -7.36
N GLN A 76 -2.33 -11.08 -7.21
CA GLN A 76 -3.74 -11.45 -7.42
C GLN A 76 -3.98 -11.94 -8.86
N ALA A 77 -3.41 -11.25 -9.86
CA ALA A 77 -3.51 -11.63 -11.27
C ALA A 77 -2.76 -12.93 -11.59
N ALA A 78 -1.65 -13.19 -10.89
CA ALA A 78 -0.91 -14.45 -10.98
C ALA A 78 -1.62 -15.64 -10.32
N GLY A 79 -2.78 -15.42 -9.66
CA GLY A 79 -3.50 -16.45 -8.91
C GLY A 79 -2.88 -16.76 -7.55
N GLU A 80 -1.85 -16.00 -7.13
CA GLU A 80 -1.22 -16.07 -5.82
C GLU A 80 -2.11 -15.35 -4.79
N THR A 81 -3.28 -15.93 -4.57
CA THR A 81 -4.20 -15.46 -3.53
C THR A 81 -3.70 -15.98 -2.19
N SER A 82 -2.60 -15.42 -1.68
CA SER A 82 -2.16 -15.69 -0.31
C SER A 82 -3.08 -14.99 0.67
N ILE A 83 -4.29 -15.51 0.81
CA ILE A 83 -4.98 -15.51 2.10
C ILE A 83 -4.13 -16.44 2.97
N GLY A 84 -3.52 -15.88 4.01
CA GLY A 84 -2.54 -16.58 4.83
C GLY A 84 -2.92 -18.02 5.15
N GLN A 85 -2.08 -18.95 4.72
CA GLN A 85 -1.92 -20.25 5.36
C GLN A 85 -0.44 -20.43 5.65
N GLU A 86 0.07 -19.70 6.65
CA GLU A 86 1.04 -20.28 7.56
C GLU A 86 0.24 -21.09 8.58
N ALA A 87 -0.07 -22.32 8.20
CA ALA A 87 -0.51 -23.36 9.12
C ALA A 87 0.11 -24.67 8.64
N GLN A 88 1.35 -24.93 9.06
CA GLN A 88 1.83 -26.19 9.65
C GLN A 88 3.35 -26.19 9.83
#